data_AF-A0A964TTY5-F1
#
_entry.id   AF-A0A964TTY5-F1
#
_cell.length_a   1.000
_cell.length_b   1.000
_cell.length_c   1.000
_cell.angle_alpha   90.00
_cell.angle_beta   90.00
_cell.angle_gamma   90.00
#
_symmetry.space_group_name_H-M   'P 1'
#
loop_
_entity.id
_entity.type
_entity.pdbx_description
1 polymer ?
#
loop_
_entity_poly.entity_id
_entity_poly.type
_entity_poly.pdbx_seq_one_letter_code
_entity_poly.pdbx_strand_id
1 'polypeptide(L)'
;MPKRSLLSLAVGSVATLFASSALAFDLDLIDTSVADPEQTVIDALVGPGSNITVVPGSVQFIGRTGDGNEAQSALFSNFSLTGAGQTITIDNGVLLTSGVANLPASNTVNQWDHGAASVSAPGTGSSAELSTLSGTSTNDQNVISFEFTLDNPADTGIAMDLVFGSDEFPTQSVTDIFGFFVDGVNFAEFPSGQLIGNNDDTQFLDNPVGGSDFAIEYNGITPRFTIIGTVDGSLSTHTAIIAIADTNDAIFDSGAFVANIRGTEEEGGIGGPPPGPGPATPAFSVPVNGPVGMLVLLLTLMATGLVILRNRS
;
A
#
# COMPACT_ATOMS: atom_id res chain seq x y z
N MET A 1 -50.64 -46.74 37.31
CA MET A 1 -49.87 -45.95 36.31
C MET A 1 -49.23 -44.75 37.00
N PRO A 2 -47.90 -44.67 37.11
CA PRO A 2 -47.22 -43.38 37.20
C PRO A 2 -46.24 -43.21 36.02
N LYS A 3 -46.42 -42.12 35.27
CA LYS A 3 -45.52 -41.70 34.19
C LYS A 3 -44.24 -41.12 34.81
N ARG A 4 -43.08 -41.69 34.47
CA ARG A 4 -41.77 -41.08 34.77
C ARG A 4 -41.44 -40.07 33.67
N SER A 5 -41.26 -38.82 34.08
CA SER A 5 -40.84 -37.70 33.23
C SER A 5 -39.34 -37.81 32.92
N LEU A 6 -38.98 -37.80 31.63
CA LEU A 6 -37.60 -37.70 31.15
C LEU A 6 -37.23 -36.22 31.13
N LEU A 7 -36.25 -35.83 31.95
CA LEU A 7 -35.62 -34.52 31.91
C LEU A 7 -34.53 -34.56 30.84
N SER A 8 -34.80 -34.02 29.66
CA SER A 8 -33.82 -33.85 28.59
C SER A 8 -32.99 -32.59 28.85
N LEU A 9 -31.71 -32.79 29.18
CA LEU A 9 -30.71 -31.72 29.33
C LEU A 9 -30.23 -31.32 27.92
N ALA A 10 -30.64 -30.15 27.45
CA ALA A 10 -30.12 -29.56 26.23
C ALA A 10 -28.76 -28.90 26.52
N VAL A 11 -27.67 -29.49 26.02
CA VAL A 11 -26.35 -28.85 25.98
C VAL A 11 -26.35 -27.91 24.78
N GLY A 12 -26.42 -26.61 25.03
CA GLY A 12 -26.31 -25.59 24.00
C GLY A 12 -24.85 -25.37 23.62
N SER A 13 -24.49 -25.71 22.39
CA SER A 13 -23.20 -25.36 21.79
C SER A 13 -23.18 -23.86 21.54
N VAL A 14 -22.33 -23.11 22.26
CA VAL A 14 -22.05 -21.70 21.93
C VAL A 14 -21.10 -21.69 20.75
N ALA A 15 -21.63 -21.37 19.56
CA ALA A 15 -20.80 -21.05 18.40
C ALA A 15 -20.26 -19.63 18.61
N THR A 16 -18.99 -19.51 18.99
CA THR A 16 -18.25 -18.24 18.88
C THR A 16 -18.04 -17.94 17.41
N LEU A 17 -18.79 -16.97 16.87
CA LEU A 17 -18.43 -16.34 15.61
C LEU A 17 -17.15 -15.53 15.86
N PHE A 18 -16.03 -15.99 15.32
CA PHE A 18 -14.85 -15.14 15.18
C PHE A 18 -15.17 -14.12 14.10
N ALA A 19 -15.26 -12.85 14.48
CA ALA A 19 -15.24 -11.77 13.51
C ALA A 19 -13.82 -11.71 12.94
N SER A 20 -13.67 -11.98 11.65
CA SER A 20 -12.43 -11.63 10.94
C SER A 20 -12.34 -10.11 10.92
N SER A 21 -11.29 -9.55 11.54
CA SER A 21 -10.95 -8.14 11.38
C SER A 21 -10.71 -7.89 9.89
N ALA A 22 -11.43 -6.95 9.29
CA ALA A 22 -11.08 -6.47 7.96
C ALA A 22 -9.75 -5.70 8.05
N LEU A 23 -8.92 -5.77 7.01
CA LEU A 23 -7.77 -4.89 6.87
C LEU A 23 -8.23 -3.43 6.98
N ALA A 24 -7.36 -2.57 7.51
CA ALA A 24 -7.63 -1.13 7.54
C ALA A 24 -7.47 -0.45 6.17
N PHE A 25 -7.22 -1.25 5.14
CA PHE A 25 -7.03 -0.87 3.75
C PHE A 25 -7.35 -2.06 2.83
N ASP A 26 -7.66 -1.79 1.57
CA ASP A 26 -7.96 -2.84 0.61
C ASP A 26 -6.68 -3.26 -0.11
N LEU A 27 -6.51 -4.56 -0.36
CA LEU A 27 -5.43 -5.13 -1.16
C LEU A 27 -6.01 -5.82 -2.39
N ASP A 28 -5.48 -5.48 -3.56
CA ASP A 28 -5.77 -6.13 -4.83
C ASP A 28 -4.45 -6.67 -5.40
N LEU A 29 -4.28 -7.99 -5.35
CA LEU A 29 -2.99 -8.64 -5.61
C LEU A 29 -2.60 -8.52 -7.09
N ILE A 30 -1.31 -8.29 -7.36
CA ILE A 30 -0.75 -8.38 -8.71
C ILE A 30 -0.51 -9.87 -9.02
N ASP A 31 -1.59 -10.60 -9.27
CA ASP A 31 -1.59 -12.05 -9.52
C ASP A 31 -1.51 -12.40 -11.02
N THR A 32 -1.67 -13.68 -11.38
CA THR A 32 -1.56 -14.11 -12.78
C THR A 32 -2.73 -13.68 -13.67
N SER A 33 -3.80 -13.14 -13.08
CA SER A 33 -4.94 -12.60 -13.82
C SER A 33 -4.70 -11.18 -14.34
N VAL A 34 -3.69 -10.48 -13.78
CA VAL A 34 -3.26 -9.17 -14.25
C VAL A 34 -2.45 -9.32 -15.54
N ALA A 35 -3.03 -8.88 -16.67
CA ALA A 35 -2.45 -9.09 -18.00
C ALA A 35 -1.13 -8.33 -18.21
N ASP A 36 -1.06 -7.09 -17.70
CA ASP A 36 0.09 -6.19 -17.84
C ASP A 36 0.49 -5.68 -16.44
N PRO A 37 1.17 -6.50 -15.62
CA PRO A 37 1.49 -6.14 -14.24
C PRO A 37 2.36 -4.89 -14.15
N GLU A 38 3.32 -4.71 -15.06
CA GLU A 38 4.16 -3.51 -15.13
C GLU A 38 3.34 -2.24 -15.35
N GLN A 39 2.36 -2.29 -16.26
CA GLN A 39 1.50 -1.15 -16.57
C GLN A 39 0.53 -0.87 -15.41
N THR A 40 0.01 -1.93 -14.80
CA THR A 40 -0.88 -1.84 -13.64
C THR A 40 -0.19 -1.17 -12.45
N VAL A 41 1.06 -1.56 -12.18
CA VAL A 41 1.88 -0.98 -11.10
C VAL A 41 2.20 0.49 -11.39
N ILE A 42 2.67 0.83 -12.60
CA ILE A 42 3.06 2.22 -12.88
C ILE A 42 1.85 3.17 -12.92
N ASP A 43 0.70 2.72 -13.42
CA ASP A 43 -0.53 3.53 -13.47
C ASP A 43 -1.06 3.87 -12.06
N ALA A 44 -0.83 2.97 -11.09
CA ALA A 44 -1.17 3.20 -9.69
C ALA A 44 -0.21 4.19 -8.99
N LEU A 45 1.04 4.28 -9.46
CA LEU A 45 2.05 5.16 -8.87
C LEU A 45 2.07 6.57 -9.51
N VAL A 46 1.80 6.66 -10.81
CA VAL A 46 1.89 7.89 -11.61
C VAL A 46 0.49 8.31 -12.06
N GLY A 47 -0.20 9.05 -11.20
CA GLY A 47 -1.54 9.53 -11.49
C GLY A 47 -1.60 10.72 -12.48
N PRO A 48 -2.79 11.07 -12.98
CA PRO A 48 -2.99 12.30 -13.76
C PRO A 48 -2.51 13.53 -12.98
N GLY A 49 -1.72 14.39 -13.63
CA GLY A 49 -1.16 15.59 -12.97
C GLY A 49 0.06 15.32 -12.10
N SER A 50 0.73 14.17 -12.27
CA SER A 50 2.02 13.86 -11.67
C SER A 50 3.15 14.79 -12.09
N ASN A 51 2.98 15.64 -13.11
CA ASN A 51 4.05 16.46 -13.70
C ASN A 51 5.24 15.65 -14.23
N ILE A 52 5.06 14.35 -14.45
CA ILE A 52 5.99 13.52 -15.20
C ILE A 52 5.27 12.77 -16.31
N THR A 53 5.99 12.56 -17.40
CA THR A 53 5.59 11.65 -18.46
C THR A 53 6.50 10.43 -18.44
N VAL A 54 5.92 9.25 -18.17
CA VAL A 54 6.64 7.97 -18.30
C VAL A 54 6.91 7.71 -19.78
N VAL A 55 8.14 7.34 -20.12
CA VAL A 55 8.54 7.00 -21.48
C VAL A 55 7.86 5.69 -21.90
N PRO A 56 7.07 5.67 -22.98
CA PRO A 56 6.35 4.46 -23.39
C PRO A 56 7.26 3.25 -23.61
N GLY A 57 6.92 2.13 -23.00
CA GLY A 57 7.67 0.87 -23.11
C GLY A 57 8.97 0.81 -22.30
N SER A 58 9.25 1.82 -21.46
CA SER A 58 10.42 1.80 -20.57
C SER A 58 10.19 1.05 -19.26
N VAL A 59 8.92 0.80 -18.92
CA VAL A 59 8.54 0.22 -17.63
C VAL A 59 8.93 -1.25 -17.58
N GLN A 60 9.63 -1.65 -16.52
CA GLN A 60 9.95 -3.04 -16.23
C GLN A 60 9.56 -3.36 -14.80
N PHE A 61 8.90 -4.50 -14.63
CA PHE A 61 8.51 -5.04 -13.34
C PHE A 61 9.18 -6.40 -13.12
N ILE A 62 9.80 -6.56 -11.96
CA ILE A 62 10.29 -7.85 -11.46
C ILE A 62 9.58 -8.10 -10.15
N GLY A 63 8.77 -9.14 -10.11
CA GLY A 63 8.07 -9.58 -8.93
C GLY A 63 7.30 -10.84 -9.27
N ARG A 64 7.09 -11.70 -8.29
CA ARG A 64 6.28 -12.89 -8.50
C ARG A 64 4.81 -12.49 -8.66
N THR A 65 4.26 -12.74 -9.84
CA THR A 65 2.81 -12.82 -10.05
C THR A 65 2.39 -14.27 -9.80
N GLY A 66 1.45 -14.48 -8.88
CA GLY A 66 1.02 -15.81 -8.50
C GLY A 66 -0.37 -15.81 -7.89
N ASP A 67 -1.13 -16.88 -8.10
CA ASP A 67 -2.50 -16.97 -7.63
C ASP A 67 -2.57 -17.08 -6.10
N GLY A 68 -3.60 -16.48 -5.49
CA GLY A 68 -3.80 -16.55 -4.04
C GLY A 68 -2.68 -15.85 -3.28
N ASN A 69 -2.01 -16.54 -2.35
CA ASN A 69 -1.01 -15.92 -1.46
C ASN A 69 0.38 -15.77 -2.11
N GLU A 70 0.54 -16.10 -3.39
CA GLU A 70 1.86 -16.18 -4.03
C GLU A 70 2.37 -14.84 -4.59
N ALA A 71 1.49 -13.84 -4.75
CA ALA A 71 1.87 -12.54 -5.29
C ALA A 71 2.81 -11.79 -4.33
N GLN A 72 3.87 -11.20 -4.89
CA GLN A 72 4.84 -10.35 -4.17
C GLN A 72 4.41 -8.88 -4.11
N SER A 73 3.40 -8.49 -4.88
CA SER A 73 2.92 -7.11 -4.97
C SER A 73 1.40 -7.04 -4.94
N ALA A 74 0.89 -5.90 -4.52
CA ALA A 74 -0.54 -5.59 -4.55
C ALA A 74 -0.76 -4.11 -4.84
N LEU A 75 -1.85 -3.77 -5.50
CA LEU A 75 -2.42 -2.43 -5.36
C LEU A 75 -3.04 -2.33 -3.98
N PHE A 76 -2.92 -1.16 -3.36
CA PHE A 76 -3.63 -0.86 -2.13
C PHE A 76 -4.48 0.40 -2.26
N SER A 77 -5.58 0.44 -1.52
CA SER A 77 -6.42 1.63 -1.43
C SER A 77 -6.97 1.85 -0.04
N ASN A 78 -7.39 3.09 0.26
CA ASN A 78 -7.94 3.48 1.55
C ASN A 78 -6.98 3.25 2.72
N PHE A 79 -5.67 3.42 2.52
CA PHE A 79 -4.68 3.16 3.57
C PHE A 79 -4.86 4.08 4.78
N SER A 80 -5.32 3.50 5.89
CA SER A 80 -5.47 4.22 7.16
C SER A 80 -5.24 3.30 8.36
N LEU A 81 -4.00 3.21 8.83
CA LEU A 81 -3.64 2.43 10.01
C LEU A 81 -3.73 3.31 11.26
N THR A 82 -4.60 2.95 12.21
CA THR A 82 -4.74 3.65 13.48
C THR A 82 -4.32 2.73 14.62
N GLY A 83 -3.31 3.15 15.38
CA GLY A 83 -2.61 2.36 16.38
C GLY A 83 -1.59 3.17 17.15
N ALA A 84 -1.15 2.68 18.32
CA ALA A 84 -0.12 3.34 19.12
C ALA A 84 -0.35 4.86 19.38
N GLY A 85 -1.60 5.30 19.39
CA GLY A 85 -1.96 6.72 19.60
C GLY A 85 -1.84 7.62 18.36
N GLN A 86 -1.66 7.06 17.17
CA GLN A 86 -1.53 7.79 15.91
C GLN A 86 -2.27 7.14 14.75
N THR A 87 -2.45 7.89 13.67
CA THR A 87 -3.04 7.42 12.43
C THR A 87 -2.06 7.67 11.30
N ILE A 88 -1.70 6.61 10.58
CA ILE A 88 -0.85 6.64 9.39
C ILE A 88 -1.76 6.55 8.17
N THR A 89 -1.66 7.52 7.27
CA THR A 89 -2.38 7.53 6.00
C THR A 89 -1.39 7.79 4.87
N ILE A 90 -1.59 7.09 3.76
CA ILE A 90 -0.89 7.31 2.49
C ILE A 90 -1.91 7.18 1.36
N ASP A 91 -1.68 7.90 0.26
CA ASP A 91 -2.54 7.82 -0.92
C ASP A 91 -2.50 6.41 -1.52
N ASN A 92 -3.50 6.05 -2.32
CA ASN A 92 -3.55 4.77 -3.02
C ASN A 92 -2.25 4.56 -3.82
N GLY A 93 -1.79 3.31 -3.88
CA GLY A 93 -0.52 3.00 -4.50
C GLY A 93 -0.25 1.52 -4.59
N VAL A 94 1.02 1.15 -4.48
CA VAL A 94 1.49 -0.22 -4.64
C VAL A 94 2.23 -0.66 -3.38
N LEU A 95 1.90 -1.87 -2.91
CA LEU A 95 2.67 -2.61 -1.94
C LEU A 95 3.67 -3.47 -2.71
N LEU A 96 4.96 -3.30 -2.40
CA LEU A 96 6.03 -4.18 -2.82
C LEU A 96 6.55 -4.91 -1.58
N THR A 97 6.64 -6.24 -1.60
CA THR A 97 7.24 -7.02 -0.51
C THR A 97 8.44 -7.82 -0.99
N SER A 98 9.38 -8.11 -0.10
CA SER A 98 10.38 -9.16 -0.34
C SER A 98 9.74 -10.56 -0.25
N GLY A 99 8.73 -10.70 0.63
CA GLY A 99 7.92 -11.92 0.79
C GLY A 99 6.63 -11.99 -0.01
N VAL A 100 5.49 -12.05 0.70
CA VAL A 100 4.15 -12.16 0.12
C VAL A 100 3.30 -10.93 0.40
N ALA A 101 2.57 -10.46 -0.60
CA ALA A 101 1.74 -9.26 -0.48
C ALA A 101 0.35 -9.50 0.13
N ASN A 102 -0.10 -10.76 0.27
CA ASN A 102 -1.37 -11.05 0.94
C ASN A 102 -1.20 -10.99 2.47
N LEU A 103 -1.21 -9.77 3.00
CA LEU A 103 -0.97 -9.48 4.41
C LEU A 103 -2.22 -9.71 5.28
N PRO A 104 -2.07 -10.35 6.45
CA PRO A 104 -3.10 -10.40 7.49
C PRO A 104 -3.50 -9.02 8.02
N ALA A 105 -4.75 -8.91 8.48
CA ALA A 105 -5.34 -7.70 9.04
C ALA A 105 -4.93 -7.39 10.50
N SER A 106 -3.93 -8.08 11.02
CA SER A 106 -3.46 -7.98 12.40
C SER A 106 -2.15 -8.73 12.51
N ASN A 107 -1.22 -8.27 13.35
CA ASN A 107 0.02 -9.00 13.62
C ASN A 107 -0.23 -10.30 14.41
N THR A 108 -0.03 -11.43 13.74
CA THR A 108 -0.28 -12.77 14.25
C THR A 108 0.98 -13.57 14.55
N VAL A 109 2.09 -13.30 13.87
CA VAL A 109 3.37 -13.99 14.01
C VAL A 109 4.54 -13.02 13.84
N ASN A 110 5.69 -13.30 14.47
CA ASN A 110 6.86 -12.40 14.30
C ASN A 110 7.50 -12.53 12.91
N GLN A 111 6.99 -13.41 12.06
CA GLN A 111 7.62 -13.85 10.82
C GLN A 111 6.52 -14.25 9.86
N TRP A 112 5.92 -13.26 9.22
CA TRP A 112 4.99 -13.48 8.14
C TRP A 112 5.73 -13.59 6.82
N ASP A 113 6.16 -14.81 6.56
CA ASP A 113 6.87 -15.15 5.36
C ASP A 113 6.07 -16.04 4.40
N HIS A 114 6.71 -16.42 3.29
CA HIS A 114 6.15 -17.39 2.37
C HIS A 114 5.74 -18.71 3.08
N GLY A 115 6.47 -19.12 4.13
CA GLY A 115 6.20 -20.30 4.94
C GLY A 115 4.94 -20.17 5.78
N ALA A 116 4.76 -19.04 6.46
CA ALA A 116 3.56 -18.68 7.22
C ALA A 116 2.33 -18.62 6.29
N ALA A 117 2.50 -18.09 5.08
CA ALA A 117 1.47 -18.07 4.04
C ALA A 117 1.24 -19.42 3.34
N SER A 118 2.03 -20.44 3.68
CA SER A 118 1.96 -21.80 3.10
C SER A 118 2.16 -21.85 1.59
N VAL A 119 3.06 -21.02 1.07
CA VAL A 119 3.47 -20.95 -0.34
C VAL A 119 4.98 -21.14 -0.51
N SER A 120 5.43 -21.34 -1.74
CA SER A 120 6.87 -21.36 -2.02
C SER A 120 7.46 -19.95 -1.90
N ALA A 121 8.75 -19.86 -1.56
CA ALA A 121 9.50 -18.62 -1.63
C ALA A 121 9.33 -17.96 -3.01
N PRO A 122 9.34 -16.62 -3.10
CA PRO A 122 9.13 -15.92 -4.36
C PRO A 122 10.10 -16.32 -5.46
N GLY A 123 11.40 -16.44 -5.14
CA GLY A 123 12.43 -16.92 -6.07
C GLY A 123 12.71 -15.97 -7.23
N THR A 124 12.51 -14.66 -7.05
CA THR A 124 12.70 -13.63 -8.09
C THR A 124 14.15 -13.16 -8.25
N GLY A 125 15.06 -13.73 -7.45
CA GLY A 125 16.50 -13.53 -7.55
C GLY A 125 16.98 -12.25 -6.88
N SER A 126 18.22 -11.86 -7.18
CA SER A 126 18.92 -10.73 -6.54
C SER A 126 18.78 -9.43 -7.33
N SER A 127 18.71 -8.30 -6.63
CA SER A 127 18.87 -6.95 -7.20
C SER A 127 20.33 -6.49 -7.11
N ALA A 128 20.91 -6.09 -8.24
CA ALA A 128 22.30 -5.61 -8.30
C ALA A 128 22.46 -4.23 -7.63
N GLU A 129 21.49 -3.35 -7.79
CA GLU A 129 21.41 -2.03 -7.18
C GLU A 129 21.36 -2.15 -5.66
N LEU A 130 20.43 -2.97 -5.14
CA LEU A 130 20.31 -3.19 -3.70
C LEU A 130 21.50 -3.94 -3.11
N SER A 131 22.09 -4.88 -3.86
CA SER A 131 23.32 -5.57 -3.42
C SER A 131 24.50 -4.61 -3.30
N THR A 132 24.61 -3.67 -4.26
CA THR A 132 25.66 -2.64 -4.23
C THR A 132 25.42 -1.66 -3.08
N LEU A 133 24.18 -1.25 -2.86
CA LEU A 133 23.78 -0.31 -1.81
C LEU A 133 24.03 -0.88 -0.40
N SER A 134 23.60 -2.13 -0.17
CA SER A 134 23.77 -2.82 1.13
C SER A 134 25.20 -3.33 1.38
N GLY A 135 25.97 -3.56 0.31
CA GLY A 135 27.26 -4.23 0.39
C GLY A 135 27.17 -5.74 0.64
N THR A 136 25.98 -6.35 0.48
CA THR A 136 25.76 -7.79 0.61
C THR A 136 24.90 -8.35 -0.53
N SER A 137 24.73 -9.67 -0.60
CA SER A 137 23.81 -10.28 -1.56
C SER A 137 22.35 -10.05 -1.15
N THR A 138 21.48 -9.84 -2.14
CA THR A 138 20.03 -9.78 -1.95
C THR A 138 19.32 -10.99 -2.55
N ASN A 139 18.11 -11.28 -2.06
CA ASN A 139 17.23 -12.33 -2.57
C ASN A 139 15.81 -11.79 -2.74
N ASP A 140 14.98 -12.53 -3.47
CA ASP A 140 13.54 -12.28 -3.62
C ASP A 140 13.18 -10.83 -3.93
N GLN A 141 13.92 -10.23 -4.87
CA GLN A 141 13.71 -8.84 -5.28
C GLN A 141 12.29 -8.58 -5.80
N ASN A 142 11.79 -7.40 -5.50
CA ASN A 142 10.58 -6.84 -6.07
C ASN A 142 10.85 -5.41 -6.51
N VAL A 143 10.81 -5.20 -7.83
CA VAL A 143 11.39 -4.03 -8.49
C VAL A 143 10.42 -3.48 -9.53
N ILE A 144 10.22 -2.18 -9.52
CA ILE A 144 9.64 -1.43 -10.62
C ILE A 144 10.69 -0.41 -11.10
N SER A 145 10.93 -0.37 -12.41
CA SER A 145 11.82 0.60 -13.04
C SER A 145 11.17 1.20 -14.26
N PHE A 146 11.49 2.46 -14.54
CA PHE A 146 10.95 3.19 -15.70
C PHE A 146 11.82 4.38 -16.06
N GLU A 147 11.68 4.85 -17.29
CA GLU A 147 12.22 6.13 -17.72
C GLU A 147 11.11 7.19 -17.72
N PHE A 148 11.47 8.45 -17.43
CA PHE A 148 10.52 9.55 -17.41
C PHE A 148 11.14 10.87 -17.89
N THR A 149 10.28 11.81 -18.24
CA THR A 149 10.62 13.22 -18.44
C THR A 149 9.82 14.08 -17.47
N LEU A 150 10.42 15.18 -17.02
CA LEU A 150 9.70 16.21 -16.26
C LEU A 150 8.85 17.05 -17.22
N ASP A 151 7.57 17.23 -16.89
CA ASP A 151 6.65 18.02 -17.72
C ASP A 151 6.81 19.52 -17.46
N ASN A 152 7.18 19.89 -16.24
CA ASN A 152 7.47 21.25 -15.82
C ASN A 152 9.00 21.49 -15.82
N PRO A 153 9.52 22.45 -16.59
CA PRO A 153 10.96 22.72 -16.64
C PRO A 153 11.53 23.34 -15.34
N ALA A 154 10.68 23.74 -14.40
CA ALA A 154 11.11 24.19 -13.08
C ALA A 154 11.35 23.03 -12.10
N ASP A 155 10.80 21.84 -12.38
CA ASP A 155 11.00 20.67 -11.54
C ASP A 155 12.48 20.23 -11.62
N THR A 156 13.01 19.80 -10.49
CA THR A 156 14.42 19.39 -10.29
C THR A 156 14.53 17.96 -9.77
N GLY A 157 13.40 17.26 -9.61
CA GLY A 157 13.36 15.89 -9.15
C GLY A 157 11.97 15.26 -9.21
N ILE A 158 11.87 14.07 -8.66
CA ILE A 158 10.60 13.38 -8.41
C ILE A 158 10.43 13.10 -6.91
N ALA A 159 9.22 13.25 -6.41
CA ALA A 159 8.82 12.90 -5.06
C ALA A 159 8.01 11.60 -5.06
N MET A 160 8.13 10.79 -4.01
CA MET A 160 7.37 9.57 -3.76
C MET A 160 7.03 9.49 -2.28
N ASP A 161 5.82 9.05 -1.95
CA ASP A 161 5.43 8.78 -0.56
C ASP A 161 5.73 7.32 -0.21
N LEU A 162 6.20 7.07 1.02
CA LEU A 162 6.57 5.75 1.53
C LEU A 162 6.01 5.53 2.93
N VAL A 163 5.46 4.34 3.17
CA VAL A 163 5.36 3.72 4.49
C VAL A 163 6.09 2.37 4.41
N PHE A 164 7.03 2.12 5.31
CA PHE A 164 7.79 0.87 5.35
C PHE A 164 7.39 0.05 6.57
N GLY A 165 7.20 -1.25 6.39
CA GLY A 165 6.90 -2.20 7.46
C GLY A 165 7.84 -3.40 7.40
N SER A 166 8.18 -3.96 8.56
CA SER A 166 9.12 -5.08 8.64
C SER A 166 8.82 -5.99 9.84
N ASP A 167 8.97 -7.30 9.61
CA ASP A 167 8.97 -8.31 10.67
C ASP A 167 10.32 -8.48 11.36
N GLU A 168 11.39 -7.93 10.78
CA GLU A 168 12.73 -7.93 11.38
C GLU A 168 12.83 -6.99 12.58
N PHE A 169 11.96 -5.99 12.64
CA PHE A 169 11.89 -5.04 13.74
C PHE A 169 11.40 -5.70 15.06
N PRO A 170 11.93 -5.33 16.24
CA PRO A 170 13.11 -4.49 16.49
C PRO A 170 14.39 -5.31 16.71
N THR A 171 14.36 -6.62 16.48
CA THR A 171 15.33 -7.54 17.10
C THR A 171 16.31 -8.19 16.14
N GLN A 172 16.03 -8.18 14.84
CA GLN A 172 16.93 -8.80 13.86
C GLN A 172 18.04 -7.84 13.46
N SER A 173 19.25 -8.39 13.37
CA SER A 173 20.46 -7.65 12.94
C SER A 173 20.77 -7.82 11.46
N VAL A 174 20.08 -8.75 10.80
CA VAL A 174 19.95 -8.83 9.35
C VAL A 174 18.69 -8.06 9.02
N THR A 175 18.77 -7.27 7.95
CA THR A 175 17.76 -6.27 7.61
C THR A 175 17.49 -6.34 6.12
N ASP A 176 16.25 -6.45 5.71
CA ASP A 176 15.79 -6.21 4.36
C ASP A 176 16.11 -4.78 3.96
N ILE A 177 16.18 -4.56 2.66
CA ILE A 177 16.59 -3.29 2.12
C ILE A 177 15.57 -2.75 1.12
N PHE A 178 15.25 -1.47 1.30
CA PHE A 178 14.51 -0.69 0.34
C PHE A 178 15.41 0.37 -0.31
N GLY A 179 15.23 0.58 -1.61
CA GLY A 179 15.95 1.58 -2.39
C GLY A 179 15.03 2.36 -3.32
N PHE A 180 15.32 3.66 -3.46
CA PHE A 180 14.70 4.52 -4.46
C PHE A 180 15.81 5.26 -5.20
N PHE A 181 16.05 4.83 -6.43
CA PHE A 181 17.14 5.34 -7.25
C PHE A 181 16.61 6.27 -8.32
N VAL A 182 17.21 7.46 -8.44
CA VAL A 182 16.99 8.38 -9.56
C VAL A 182 18.33 8.63 -10.23
N ASP A 183 18.41 8.39 -11.53
CA ASP A 183 19.65 8.50 -12.33
C ASP A 183 20.84 7.75 -11.70
N GLY A 184 20.55 6.58 -11.11
CA GLY A 184 21.52 5.70 -10.47
C GLY A 184 21.93 6.09 -9.04
N VAL A 185 21.36 7.15 -8.47
CA VAL A 185 21.64 7.62 -7.10
C VAL A 185 20.48 7.23 -6.17
N ASN A 186 20.78 6.58 -5.04
CA ASN A 186 19.77 6.27 -4.02
C ASN A 186 19.39 7.51 -3.21
N PHE A 187 18.09 7.68 -2.95
CA PHE A 187 17.52 8.73 -2.09
C PHE A 187 16.71 8.17 -0.91
N ALA A 188 16.58 6.85 -0.82
CA ALA A 188 15.90 6.17 0.29
C ALA A 188 16.87 5.94 1.47
N GLU A 189 17.05 6.97 2.29
CA GLU A 189 17.77 6.92 3.56
C GLU A 189 16.92 7.58 4.64
N PHE A 190 16.94 7.07 5.87
CA PHE A 190 16.36 7.76 7.02
C PHE A 190 17.06 9.11 7.28
N PRO A 191 16.46 10.03 8.05
CA PRO A 191 17.09 11.31 8.37
C PRO A 191 18.47 11.20 9.05
N SER A 192 18.75 10.04 9.67
CA SER A 192 20.04 9.68 10.26
C SER A 192 21.13 9.34 9.22
N GLY A 193 20.77 9.18 7.95
CA GLY A 193 21.63 8.68 6.86
C GLY A 193 21.72 7.15 6.81
N GLN A 194 20.96 6.44 7.63
CA GLN A 194 20.88 4.97 7.54
C GLN A 194 19.96 4.55 6.40
N LEU A 195 20.28 3.42 5.75
CA LEU A 195 19.44 2.84 4.71
C LEU A 195 18.07 2.44 5.27
N ILE A 196 17.03 2.54 4.44
CA ILE A 196 15.68 2.07 4.82
C ILE A 196 15.68 0.54 4.88
N GLY A 197 15.30 0.05 6.05
CA GLY A 197 15.25 -1.32 6.55
C GLY A 197 14.74 -1.22 7.99
N ASN A 198 15.24 -2.00 8.94
CA ASN A 198 14.96 -1.82 10.40
C ASN A 198 16.18 -1.26 11.19
N ASN A 199 17.13 -0.60 10.51
CA ASN A 199 18.40 -0.16 11.11
C ASN A 199 18.30 1.08 12.03
N ASP A 200 17.15 1.77 12.06
CA ASP A 200 16.91 2.98 12.85
C ASP A 200 15.57 2.87 13.59
N ASP A 201 15.60 2.26 14.78
CA ASP A 201 14.41 2.03 15.60
C ASP A 201 13.61 3.32 15.89
N THR A 202 14.26 4.50 15.86
CA THR A 202 13.60 5.77 16.16
C THR A 202 12.61 6.20 15.07
N GLN A 203 12.68 5.57 13.90
CA GLN A 203 11.79 5.83 12.76
C GLN A 203 10.60 4.87 12.73
N PHE A 204 10.53 3.92 13.67
CA PHE A 204 9.50 2.89 13.72
C PHE A 204 8.50 3.10 14.85
N LEU A 205 7.33 2.53 14.63
CA LEU A 205 6.25 2.40 15.57
C LEU A 205 6.06 0.92 15.83
N ASP A 206 6.12 0.55 17.10
CA ASP A 206 5.94 -0.84 17.52
C ASP A 206 4.53 -1.34 17.16
N ASN A 207 4.48 -2.55 16.62
CA ASN A 207 3.25 -3.30 16.39
C ASN A 207 3.48 -4.76 16.79
N PRO A 208 3.65 -5.08 18.08
CA PRO A 208 4.05 -6.41 18.51
C PRO A 208 2.99 -7.48 18.23
N VAL A 209 3.42 -8.72 18.00
CA VAL A 209 2.53 -9.88 17.81
C VAL A 209 1.46 -9.98 18.91
N GLY A 210 0.21 -10.14 18.48
CA GLY A 210 -0.94 -10.22 19.39
C GLY A 210 -1.28 -8.89 20.08
N GLY A 211 -0.59 -7.81 19.72
CA GLY A 211 -0.98 -6.44 20.02
C GLY A 211 -2.24 -6.03 19.26
N SER A 212 -2.75 -4.84 19.59
CA SER A 212 -3.91 -4.24 18.92
C SER A 212 -3.59 -2.84 18.41
N ASP A 213 -2.30 -2.56 18.16
CA ASP A 213 -1.86 -1.25 17.72
C ASP A 213 -2.26 -1.07 16.26
N PHE A 214 -1.57 -1.69 15.31
CA PHE A 214 -1.89 -1.53 13.90
C PHE A 214 -2.50 -2.80 13.31
N ALA A 215 -3.55 -2.64 12.50
CA ALA A 215 -4.26 -3.72 11.81
C ALA A 215 -3.50 -4.17 10.55
N ILE A 216 -2.25 -4.60 10.76
CA ILE A 216 -1.31 -5.09 9.75
C ILE A 216 -0.37 -6.11 10.42
N GLU A 217 0.22 -6.99 9.63
CA GLU A 217 1.05 -8.07 10.13
C GLU A 217 2.45 -7.66 10.63
N TYR A 218 3.05 -6.59 10.08
CA TYR A 218 4.44 -6.22 10.41
C TYR A 218 4.67 -5.88 11.89
N ASN A 219 5.78 -6.35 12.47
CA ASN A 219 6.23 -6.04 13.84
C ASN A 219 6.55 -4.56 14.07
N GLY A 220 7.03 -3.87 13.04
CA GLY A 220 7.29 -2.43 13.07
C GLY A 220 6.81 -1.77 11.79
N ILE A 221 6.31 -0.54 11.92
CA ILE A 221 5.89 0.28 10.79
C ILE A 221 6.37 1.72 10.93
N THR A 222 6.82 2.35 9.85
CA THR A 222 7.22 3.75 9.86
C THR A 222 6.01 4.69 9.77
N PRO A 223 6.10 5.95 10.21
CA PRO A 223 5.19 6.98 9.72
C PRO A 223 5.36 7.14 8.19
N ARG A 224 4.44 7.88 7.57
CA ARG A 224 4.57 8.25 6.15
C ARG A 224 5.74 9.21 5.97
N PHE A 225 6.64 8.86 5.06
CA PHE A 225 7.67 9.73 4.53
C PHE A 225 7.35 10.21 3.12
N THR A 226 7.93 11.34 2.74
CA THR A 226 8.08 11.74 1.34
C THR A 226 9.58 11.72 1.03
N ILE A 227 9.95 11.01 -0.03
CA ILE A 227 11.31 10.87 -0.52
C ILE A 227 11.43 11.68 -1.81
N ILE A 228 12.47 12.51 -1.92
CA ILE A 228 12.74 13.34 -3.09
C ILE A 228 14.01 12.86 -3.78
N GLY A 229 13.86 12.35 -5.00
CA GLY A 229 14.97 11.99 -5.88
C GLY A 229 15.29 13.11 -6.85
N THR A 230 16.45 13.74 -6.67
CA THR A 230 16.94 14.78 -7.58
C THR A 230 17.43 14.15 -8.88
N VAL A 231 17.08 14.76 -10.02
CA VAL A 231 17.53 14.31 -11.34
C VAL A 231 18.87 14.92 -11.74
N ASP A 232 19.60 14.26 -12.64
CA ASP A 232 20.74 14.87 -13.33
C ASP A 232 20.23 15.85 -14.39
N GLY A 233 20.31 17.15 -14.10
CA GLY A 233 19.85 18.22 -15.01
C GLY A 233 20.58 18.31 -16.36
N SER A 234 21.62 17.49 -16.60
CA SER A 234 22.23 17.33 -17.92
C SER A 234 21.49 16.35 -18.83
N LEU A 235 20.58 15.54 -18.26
CA LEU A 235 19.74 14.59 -18.98
C LEU A 235 18.40 15.23 -19.36
N SER A 236 17.79 14.68 -20.41
CA SER A 236 16.41 15.02 -20.82
C SER A 236 15.42 13.88 -20.60
N THR A 237 15.94 12.71 -20.25
CA THR A 237 15.21 11.50 -19.89
C THR A 237 15.93 10.92 -18.69
N HIS A 238 15.18 10.63 -17.65
CA HIS A 238 15.68 10.19 -16.36
C HIS A 238 15.24 8.77 -16.09
N THR A 239 15.95 8.09 -15.19
CA THR A 239 15.63 6.73 -14.75
C THR A 239 15.16 6.76 -13.31
N ALA A 240 14.13 5.99 -13.00
CA ALA A 240 13.69 5.72 -11.64
C ALA A 240 13.64 4.20 -11.40
N ILE A 241 14.15 3.76 -10.25
CA ILE A 241 14.07 2.37 -9.78
C ILE A 241 13.56 2.39 -8.34
N ILE A 242 12.49 1.66 -8.07
CA ILE A 242 12.00 1.39 -6.71
C ILE A 242 12.17 -0.11 -6.48
N ALA A 243 12.88 -0.48 -5.43
CA ALA A 243 13.24 -1.86 -5.19
C ALA A 243 13.17 -2.19 -3.69
N ILE A 244 12.67 -3.38 -3.39
CA ILE A 244 12.76 -4.02 -2.09
C ILE A 244 13.28 -5.44 -2.27
N ALA A 245 14.09 -5.93 -1.35
CA ALA A 245 14.61 -7.29 -1.38
C ALA A 245 15.05 -7.74 0.01
N ASP A 246 15.03 -9.05 0.20
CA ASP A 246 15.71 -9.72 1.29
C ASP A 246 17.22 -9.46 1.20
N THR A 247 17.91 -9.43 2.35
CA THR A 247 19.38 -9.46 2.36
C THR A 247 19.93 -10.84 2.68
N ASN A 248 20.58 -11.01 3.84
CA ASN A 248 21.32 -12.22 4.20
C ASN A 248 20.45 -13.34 4.76
N ASP A 249 19.21 -13.04 5.13
CA ASP A 249 18.18 -14.03 5.41
C ASP A 249 17.01 -13.82 4.45
N ALA A 250 16.23 -14.87 4.27
CA ALA A 250 15.05 -14.89 3.39
C ALA A 250 13.85 -15.46 4.17
N ILE A 251 13.85 -15.22 5.49
CA ILE A 251 12.87 -15.81 6.40
C ILE A 251 12.03 -14.71 7.03
N PHE A 252 12.59 -13.53 7.32
CA PHE A 252 11.79 -12.38 7.69
C PHE A 252 11.60 -11.51 6.46
N ASP A 253 10.39 -10.97 6.32
CA ASP A 253 10.01 -10.20 5.15
C ASP A 253 9.65 -8.77 5.54
N SER A 254 9.79 -7.88 4.57
CA SER A 254 9.45 -6.47 4.69
C SER A 254 8.59 -6.01 3.52
N GLY A 255 7.89 -4.89 3.73
CA GLY A 255 6.99 -4.29 2.75
C GLY A 255 7.15 -2.79 2.64
N ALA A 256 7.12 -2.30 1.40
CA ALA A 256 7.10 -0.88 1.07
C ALA A 256 5.75 -0.53 0.43
N PHE A 257 4.96 0.28 1.13
CA PHE A 257 3.78 0.93 0.59
C PHE A 257 4.23 2.24 -0.07
N VAL A 258 4.23 2.26 -1.40
CA VAL A 258 4.69 3.38 -2.21
C VAL A 258 3.53 4.03 -2.96
N ALA A 259 3.52 5.36 -3.02
CA ALA A 259 2.45 6.11 -3.67
C ALA A 259 2.93 7.46 -4.21
N ASN A 260 2.07 8.09 -5.02
CA ASN A 260 2.12 9.52 -5.34
C ASN A 260 3.45 9.98 -5.98
N ILE A 261 3.92 9.26 -7.00
CA ILE A 261 5.10 9.67 -7.77
C ILE A 261 4.75 10.91 -8.59
N ARG A 262 5.54 11.97 -8.40
CA ARG A 262 5.31 13.26 -9.06
C ARG A 262 6.58 14.09 -9.23
N GLY A 263 6.63 14.93 -10.26
CA GLY A 263 7.63 15.97 -10.44
C GLY A 263 7.55 17.00 -9.32
N THR A 264 8.71 17.52 -8.91
CA THR A 264 8.82 18.49 -7.82
C THR A 264 9.98 19.46 -8.05
N GLU A 265 9.82 20.70 -7.57
CA GLU A 265 10.89 21.71 -7.51
C GLU A 265 11.76 21.57 -6.24
N GLU A 266 11.36 20.70 -5.31
CA GLU A 266 12.07 20.46 -4.05
C GLU A 266 13.33 19.61 -4.25
N GLU A 267 14.33 19.81 -3.40
CA GLU A 267 15.59 19.07 -3.44
C GLU A 267 15.66 17.98 -2.37
N GLY A 268 15.98 16.76 -2.82
CA GLY A 268 16.70 15.69 -2.13
C GLY A 268 16.19 15.10 -0.80
N GLY A 269 16.18 13.77 -0.74
CA GLY A 269 16.19 12.97 0.48
C GLY A 269 14.83 12.75 1.14
N ILE A 270 14.86 12.11 2.31
CA ILE A 270 13.67 11.87 3.12
C ILE A 270 13.37 13.11 3.98
N GLY A 271 12.11 13.53 4.03
CA GLY A 271 11.70 14.64 4.90
C GLY A 271 11.95 16.03 4.29
N GLY A 272 11.73 16.17 2.99
CA GLY A 272 11.52 17.49 2.36
C GLY A 272 10.50 18.34 3.13
N PRO A 273 10.46 19.67 2.93
CA PRO A 273 9.49 20.53 3.60
C PRO A 273 8.09 19.92 3.48
N PRO A 274 7.27 19.91 4.57
CA PRO A 274 5.97 19.26 4.54
C PRO A 274 5.18 19.80 3.35
N PRO A 275 4.49 18.94 2.57
CA PRO A 275 3.68 19.44 1.49
C PRO A 275 2.73 20.48 2.09
N GLY A 276 2.82 21.72 1.58
CA GLY A 276 1.70 22.65 1.68
C GLY A 276 0.46 21.88 1.20
N PRO A 277 -0.75 22.21 1.69
CA PRO A 277 -1.95 21.46 1.34
C PRO A 277 -2.00 21.33 -0.18
N GLY A 278 -1.73 20.11 -0.67
CA GLY A 278 -1.72 19.82 -2.09
C GLY A 278 -3.07 20.25 -2.67
N PRO A 279 -3.14 20.59 -3.96
CA PRO A 279 -4.42 20.85 -4.59
C PRO A 279 -5.32 19.65 -4.27
N ALA A 280 -6.44 19.93 -3.58
CA ALA A 280 -7.41 18.92 -3.24
C ALA A 280 -7.66 18.09 -4.49
N THR A 281 -7.45 16.77 -4.40
CA THR A 281 -7.84 15.82 -5.45
C THR A 281 -9.26 16.21 -5.89
N PRO A 282 -9.47 16.67 -7.14
CA PRO A 282 -10.80 16.99 -7.59
C PRO A 282 -11.61 15.71 -7.47
N ALA A 283 -12.66 15.77 -6.65
CA ALA A 283 -13.58 14.66 -6.49
C ALA A 283 -14.00 14.17 -7.87
N PHE A 284 -13.81 12.86 -8.11
CA PHE A 284 -14.29 12.19 -9.29
C PHE A 284 -15.81 12.37 -9.35
N SER A 285 -16.26 13.37 -10.09
CA SER A 285 -17.67 13.62 -10.34
C SER A 285 -18.04 12.81 -11.57
N VAL A 286 -18.59 11.63 -11.34
CA VAL A 286 -19.28 10.89 -12.40
C VAL A 286 -20.31 11.83 -13.01
N PRO A 287 -20.24 12.16 -14.30
CA PRO A 287 -21.23 13.02 -14.92
C PRO A 287 -22.55 12.25 -14.98
N VAL A 288 -23.44 12.53 -14.02
CA VAL A 288 -24.84 12.12 -14.13
C VAL A 288 -25.47 13.04 -15.18
N ASN A 289 -25.35 12.66 -16.44
CA ASN A 289 -26.15 13.24 -17.51
C ASN A 289 -27.62 12.83 -17.29
N GLY A 290 -28.37 13.68 -16.61
CA GLY A 290 -29.82 13.57 -16.45
C GLY A 290 -30.45 14.93 -16.16
N PRO A 291 -31.48 15.36 -16.90
CA PRO A 291 -31.95 16.74 -16.88
C PRO A 291 -32.61 17.12 -15.56
N VAL A 292 -32.21 18.28 -15.06
CA VAL A 292 -32.71 18.95 -13.86
C VAL A 292 -34.22 19.19 -13.97
N GLY A 293 -34.97 18.52 -13.10
CA GLY A 293 -36.41 18.72 -12.89
C GLY A 293 -36.71 19.22 -11.49
N MET A 294 -36.45 20.51 -11.27
CA MET A 294 -37.19 21.46 -10.42
C MET A 294 -37.69 21.02 -9.03
N LEU A 295 -37.02 21.56 -8.02
CA LEU A 295 -37.49 21.74 -6.65
C LEU A 295 -38.80 22.56 -6.62
N VAL A 296 -39.90 21.96 -6.13
CA VAL A 296 -41.05 22.70 -5.61
C VAL A 296 -41.34 22.20 -4.20
N LEU A 297 -40.92 23.01 -3.23
CA LEU A 297 -41.36 22.93 -1.84
C LEU A 297 -42.77 23.51 -1.77
N LEU A 298 -43.80 22.67 -1.60
CA LEU A 298 -45.14 23.13 -1.23
C LEU A 298 -45.60 22.38 0.02
N LEU A 299 -45.48 23.06 1.16
CA LEU A 299 -46.15 22.70 2.39
C LEU A 299 -47.61 23.17 2.26
N THR A 300 -48.57 22.25 2.16
CA THR A 300 -49.99 22.55 2.42
C THR A 300 -50.64 21.37 3.11
N LEU A 301 -51.07 21.64 4.34
CA LEU A 301 -51.90 20.83 5.19
C LEU A 301 -53.34 20.76 4.64
N MET A 302 -54.00 19.62 4.85
CA MET A 302 -55.46 19.37 4.92
C MET A 302 -56.04 18.40 3.87
N ALA A 303 -56.52 17.28 4.43
CA ALA A 303 -57.78 16.60 4.13
C ALA A 303 -57.99 15.92 2.77
N THR A 304 -58.06 14.59 2.81
CA THR A 304 -59.14 13.78 2.21
C THR A 304 -59.04 12.38 2.86
N GLY A 305 -60.04 11.84 3.54
CA GLY A 305 -61.47 12.01 3.30
C GLY A 305 -61.89 11.12 2.14
N LEU A 306 -62.03 9.83 2.47
CA LEU A 306 -63.09 8.92 2.03
C LEU A 306 -63.39 8.81 0.52
N VAL A 307 -63.02 7.63 0.01
CA VAL A 307 -63.47 6.97 -1.22
C VAL A 307 -64.97 7.12 -1.48
N ILE A 308 -65.34 7.64 -2.67
CA ILE A 308 -66.61 7.29 -3.33
C ILE A 308 -66.38 7.08 -4.84
N LEU A 309 -66.86 5.93 -5.30
CA LEU A 309 -66.87 5.41 -6.67
C LEU A 309 -67.50 6.39 -7.68
N ARG A 310 -66.94 6.44 -8.89
CA ARG A 310 -67.70 6.80 -10.09
C ARG A 310 -68.32 5.56 -10.70
N ASN A 311 -69.62 5.61 -10.98
CA ASN A 311 -70.16 4.86 -12.11
C ASN A 311 -71.40 5.55 -12.72
N ARG A 312 -71.27 5.87 -14.01
CA ARG A 312 -72.24 5.72 -15.12
C ARG A 312 -72.60 6.98 -15.92
N SER A 313 -72.52 6.72 -17.24
CA SER A 313 -72.96 7.41 -18.47
C SER A 313 -72.37 8.77 -18.77
#